data_AF-A0A2V9SND3-F1
#
_entry.id   AF-A0A2V9SND3-F1
#
_cell.length_a   1.000
_cell.length_b   1.000
_cell.length_c   1.000
_cell.angle_alpha   90.00
_cell.angle_beta   90.00
_cell.angle_gamma   90.00
#
_symmetry.space_group_name_H-M   'P 1'
#
loop_
_entity.id
_entity.type
_entity.pdbx_description
1 polymer ?
#
loop_
_entity_poly.entity_id
_entity_poly.type
_entity_poly.pdbx_seq_one_letter_code
_entity_poly.pdbx_strand_id
1 'polypeptide(L)'
;MSRVERSIAMTAEVDRLARRHLLRSDRQEDICFGLWRGSRGQTRTTALIERLILPREGERNVHGNASFEPGFLERAMSEAAAAGAGLALLHSHPLGRGCQGLSRDDIAAEQGNAGAVFGATGLPFVGLTLAGDGAWSARFWERTAPRTYPVAWCGSARVVGDSLGVTFMDRLAPVPRPTEQQIRTVSAWGDESQANLVRLRAGIVGAGSVGGMVAESLARTGFEDITLIDFDVIKKHNLDRLNFAITRDVGRLKVEVLAEFLRERATAANFRATPVVAAVYEEEGYRAALDCDVLFACVDRPWGRYVLNLIAYSHLIPVVDGGIRARTNRLGKLAAADWRAHTAIIGRPCLQCLGQYDPGHVQMEREGMLDDPKYIEGLPKDHPLRSRENVFAFSMSCASLQT
;
A
#
# COMPACT_ATOMS: atom_id res chain seq x y z
N MET A 1 23.56 0.35 6.98
CA MET A 1 22.13 0.63 7.24
C MET A 1 21.50 0.99 5.92
N SER A 2 20.55 0.19 5.41
CA SER A 2 19.81 0.56 4.20
C SER A 2 19.09 1.88 4.48
N ARG A 3 19.16 2.83 3.54
CA ARG A 3 18.51 4.14 3.67
C ARG A 3 17.00 3.89 3.63
N VAL A 4 16.30 4.25 4.70
CA VAL A 4 14.83 4.18 4.74
C VAL A 4 14.27 5.03 3.59
N GLU A 5 13.41 4.46 2.78
CA GLU A 5 12.78 5.10 1.65
C GLU A 5 11.71 6.10 2.11
N ARG A 6 11.43 7.08 1.25
CA ARG A 6 10.34 8.04 1.45
C ARG A 6 9.29 7.86 0.36
N SER A 7 8.03 8.02 0.73
CA SER A 7 6.92 8.15 -0.21
C SER A 7 5.87 9.11 0.33
N ILE A 8 4.90 9.48 -0.50
CA ILE A 8 3.69 10.17 -0.03
C ILE A 8 2.45 9.42 -0.50
N ALA A 9 1.35 9.59 0.21
CA ALA A 9 0.04 9.17 -0.24
C ALA A 9 -1.01 10.21 0.13
N MET A 10 -2.04 10.35 -0.68
CA MET A 10 -3.19 11.19 -0.40
C MET A 10 -4.45 10.58 -0.99
N THR A 11 -5.62 11.00 -0.51
CA THR A 11 -6.88 10.56 -1.12
C THR A 11 -7.10 11.26 -2.46
N ALA A 12 -7.89 10.66 -3.34
CA ALA A 12 -8.32 11.29 -4.58
C ALA A 12 -9.11 12.59 -4.35
N GLU A 13 -9.72 12.76 -3.18
CA GLU A 13 -10.40 14.01 -2.80
C GLU A 13 -9.40 15.13 -2.52
N VAL A 14 -8.36 14.85 -1.71
CA VAL A 14 -7.27 15.80 -1.42
C VAL A 14 -6.55 16.19 -2.71
N ASP A 15 -6.21 15.21 -3.55
CA ASP A 15 -5.60 15.44 -4.87
C ASP A 15 -6.48 16.33 -5.75
N ARG A 16 -7.79 16.07 -5.83
CA ARG A 16 -8.72 16.89 -6.62
C ARG A 16 -8.81 18.32 -6.11
N LEU A 17 -8.84 18.52 -4.79
CA LEU A 17 -8.82 19.87 -4.20
C LEU A 17 -7.50 20.58 -4.51
N ALA A 18 -6.37 19.88 -4.40
CA ALA A 18 -5.05 20.42 -4.70
C ALA A 18 -4.95 20.83 -6.18
N ARG A 19 -5.39 19.98 -7.11
CA ARG A 19 -5.41 20.30 -8.54
C ARG A 19 -6.25 21.52 -8.86
N ARG A 20 -7.46 21.62 -8.30
CA ARG A 20 -8.34 22.77 -8.51
C ARG A 20 -7.73 24.08 -8.04
N HIS A 21 -6.95 24.05 -6.96
CA HIS A 21 -6.29 25.23 -6.40
C HIS A 21 -4.97 25.56 -7.12
N LEU A 22 -4.12 24.54 -7.31
CA LEU A 22 -2.74 24.72 -7.77
C LEU A 22 -2.61 24.83 -9.30
N LEU A 23 -3.47 24.18 -10.08
CA LEU A 23 -3.43 24.24 -11.54
C LEU A 23 -4.34 25.37 -12.06
N ARG A 24 -3.80 26.58 -12.06
CA ARG A 24 -4.52 27.79 -12.45
C ARG A 24 -4.74 27.87 -13.96
N SER A 25 -5.83 28.52 -14.37
CA SER A 25 -6.15 28.74 -15.79
C SER A 25 -5.15 29.65 -16.52
N ASP A 26 -4.51 30.57 -15.80
CA ASP A 26 -3.47 31.47 -16.31
C ASP A 26 -2.09 30.78 -16.42
N ARG A 27 -1.99 29.50 -16.04
CA ARG A 27 -0.77 28.69 -16.03
C ARG A 27 0.36 29.26 -15.18
N GLN A 28 0.05 30.14 -14.23
CA GLN A 28 1.00 30.57 -13.21
C GLN A 28 1.07 29.54 -12.09
N GLU A 29 2.20 29.52 -11.39
CA GLU A 29 2.38 28.67 -10.21
C GLU A 29 1.46 29.16 -9.08
N ASP A 30 1.03 28.23 -8.23
CA ASP A 30 0.34 28.53 -6.99
C ASP A 30 0.91 27.66 -5.87
N ILE A 31 0.53 27.98 -4.64
CA ILE A 31 0.99 27.31 -3.43
C ILE A 31 -0.17 27.11 -2.45
N CYS A 32 -0.06 26.05 -1.65
CA CYS A 32 -0.83 25.89 -0.43
C CYS A 32 -0.04 25.05 0.57
N PHE A 33 -0.49 25.00 1.81
CA PHE A 33 0.03 24.05 2.77
C PHE A 33 -0.89 22.82 2.88
N GLY A 34 -0.38 21.75 3.44
CA GLY A 34 -1.14 20.55 3.79
C GLY A 34 -0.70 19.99 5.12
N LEU A 35 -1.62 19.36 5.83
CA LEU A 35 -1.27 18.56 7.01
C LEU A 35 -0.94 17.14 6.57
N TRP A 36 0.08 16.55 7.19
CA TRP A 36 0.43 15.16 6.95
C TRP A 36 0.64 14.35 8.23
N ARG A 37 0.35 13.05 8.15
CA ARG A 37 0.67 12.06 9.20
C ARG A 37 1.61 10.98 8.67
N GLY A 38 2.43 10.44 9.58
CA GLY A 38 3.40 9.41 9.22
C GLY A 38 2.80 8.01 9.23
N SER A 39 2.90 7.31 8.12
CA SER A 39 2.85 5.85 8.05
C SER A 39 4.28 5.31 7.98
N ARG A 40 4.68 4.48 8.93
CA ARG A 40 6.07 4.00 9.06
C ARG A 40 6.07 2.48 8.95
N GLY A 41 6.60 1.94 7.86
CA GLY A 41 6.93 0.53 7.75
C GLY A 41 8.35 0.23 8.24
N GLN A 42 8.91 -0.92 7.86
CA GLN A 42 10.26 -1.30 8.27
C GLN A 42 11.33 -0.52 7.49
N THR A 43 11.07 -0.31 6.19
CA THR A 43 12.03 0.25 5.24
C THR A 43 11.51 1.49 4.52
N ARG A 44 10.24 1.84 4.67
CA ARG A 44 9.60 2.99 4.04
C ARG A 44 8.86 3.84 5.07
N THR A 45 9.01 5.15 4.94
CA THR A 45 8.14 6.13 5.62
C THR A 45 7.31 6.86 4.57
N THR A 46 5.99 6.87 4.76
CA THR A 46 5.03 7.55 3.90
C THR A 46 4.45 8.75 4.65
N ALA A 47 4.46 9.93 4.03
CA ALA A 47 3.64 11.05 4.50
C ALA A 47 2.24 10.96 3.88
N LEU A 48 1.23 10.77 4.72
CA LEU A 48 -0.18 10.75 4.35
C LEU A 48 -0.72 12.17 4.39
N ILE A 49 -0.98 12.79 3.24
CA ILE A 49 -1.55 14.15 3.19
C ILE A 49 -3.04 14.06 3.50
N GLU A 50 -3.46 14.58 4.64
CA GLU A 50 -4.83 14.43 5.16
C GLU A 50 -5.77 15.52 4.65
N ARG A 51 -5.29 16.77 4.66
CA ARG A 51 -6.08 17.93 4.28
C ARG A 51 -5.19 19.08 3.83
N LEU A 52 -5.76 19.98 3.05
CA LEU A 52 -5.09 21.19 2.60
C LEU A 52 -5.45 22.37 3.51
N ILE A 53 -4.49 23.26 3.69
CA ILE A 53 -4.65 24.57 4.30
C ILE A 53 -4.51 25.57 3.15
N LEU A 54 -5.65 26.07 2.68
CA LEU A 54 -5.66 27.03 1.59
C LEU A 54 -5.25 28.42 2.09
N PRO A 55 -4.57 29.22 1.23
CA PRO A 55 -4.24 30.60 1.54
C PRO A 55 -5.50 31.46 1.58
N ARG A 56 -5.56 32.38 2.55
CA ARG A 56 -6.54 33.46 2.62
C ARG A 56 -6.11 34.62 1.70
N GLU A 57 -6.98 35.61 1.58
CA GLU A 57 -6.64 36.84 0.86
C GLU A 57 -5.41 37.51 1.50
N GLY A 58 -4.44 37.89 0.66
CA GLY A 58 -3.19 38.51 1.09
C GLY A 58 -2.14 37.56 1.68
N GLU A 59 -2.40 36.26 1.79
CA GLU A 59 -1.44 35.30 2.37
C GLU A 59 -0.44 34.71 1.35
N ARG A 60 -0.62 35.02 0.05
CA ARG A 60 0.27 34.55 -1.02
C ARG A 60 0.36 35.53 -2.18
N ASN A 61 1.45 35.41 -2.93
CA ASN A 61 1.72 36.16 -4.15
C ASN A 61 1.91 35.18 -5.33
N VAL A 62 1.19 35.40 -6.42
CA VAL A 62 1.02 34.45 -7.55
C VAL A 62 1.23 35.12 -8.93
N HIS A 63 1.76 36.35 -8.94
CA HIS A 63 2.08 37.12 -10.13
C HIS A 63 3.61 37.20 -10.31
N GLY A 64 4.22 36.06 -10.61
CA GLY A 64 5.67 35.82 -10.57
C GLY A 64 5.97 34.43 -10.00
N ASN A 65 7.10 34.27 -9.31
CA ASN A 65 7.37 33.04 -8.56
C ASN A 65 6.39 32.97 -7.38
N ALA A 66 5.69 31.85 -7.25
CA ALA A 66 4.70 31.68 -6.20
C ALA A 66 5.36 31.74 -4.81
N SER A 67 4.86 32.60 -3.93
CA SER A 67 5.40 32.79 -2.58
C SER A 67 4.29 33.02 -1.56
N PHE A 68 4.58 32.81 -0.28
CA PHE A 68 3.66 33.02 0.83
C PHE A 68 4.16 34.10 1.79
N GLU A 69 3.22 34.79 2.41
CA GLU A 69 3.51 35.68 3.53
C GLU A 69 3.84 34.88 4.81
N PRO A 70 4.73 35.39 5.69
CA PRO A 70 5.09 34.71 6.93
C PRO A 70 3.90 34.31 7.81
N GLY A 71 2.87 35.15 7.86
CA GLY A 71 1.64 34.87 8.62
C GLY A 71 0.89 33.62 8.14
N PHE A 72 0.98 33.27 6.86
CA PHE A 72 0.38 32.05 6.35
C PHE A 72 1.12 30.82 6.88
N LEU A 73 2.45 30.85 6.88
CA LEU A 73 3.27 29.77 7.46
C LEU A 73 3.02 29.63 8.96
N GLU A 74 2.96 30.74 9.71
CA GLU A 74 2.65 30.73 11.14
C GLU A 74 1.30 30.08 11.44
N ARG A 75 0.27 30.45 10.67
CA ARG A 75 -1.06 29.84 10.78
C ARG A 75 -1.01 28.35 10.48
N ALA A 76 -0.35 27.96 9.39
CA ALA A 76 -0.26 26.57 8.97
C ALA A 76 0.52 25.71 9.99
N MET A 77 1.61 26.23 10.55
CA MET A 77 2.35 25.58 11.64
C MET A 77 1.52 25.44 12.91
N SER A 78 0.75 26.47 13.28
CA SER A 78 -0.17 26.42 14.43
C SER A 78 -1.24 25.35 14.26
N GLU A 79 -1.85 25.26 13.07
CA GLU A 79 -2.82 24.20 12.74
C GLU A 79 -2.18 22.80 12.76
N ALA A 80 -0.95 22.66 12.25
CA ALA A 80 -0.23 21.38 12.26
C ALA A 80 0.10 20.92 13.68
N ALA A 81 0.65 21.83 14.51
CA ALA A 81 0.98 21.56 15.91
C ALA A 81 -0.27 21.19 16.73
N ALA A 82 -1.37 21.93 16.56
CA ALA A 82 -2.64 21.64 17.23
C ALA A 82 -3.21 20.26 16.86
N ALA A 83 -3.00 19.80 15.62
CA ALA A 83 -3.46 18.49 15.14
C ALA A 83 -2.49 17.32 15.45
N GLY A 84 -1.31 17.60 16.02
CA GLY A 84 -0.24 16.62 16.16
C GLY A 84 0.22 16.06 14.81
N ALA A 85 0.20 16.90 13.77
CA ALA A 85 0.51 16.54 12.39
C ALA A 85 1.77 17.28 11.91
N GLY A 86 2.40 16.77 10.86
CA GLY A 86 3.46 17.46 10.16
C GLY A 86 2.88 18.47 9.16
N LEU A 87 3.71 19.41 8.73
CA LEU A 87 3.36 20.38 7.68
C LEU A 87 3.98 19.98 6.34
N ALA A 88 3.23 20.20 5.27
CA ALA A 88 3.71 20.05 3.90
C ALA A 88 3.48 21.36 3.12
N LEU A 89 4.43 21.77 2.29
CA LEU A 89 4.24 22.79 1.26
C LEU A 89 3.93 22.09 -0.06
N LEU A 90 2.86 22.53 -0.73
CA LEU A 90 2.48 22.06 -2.04
C LEU A 90 2.52 23.24 -3.00
N HIS A 91 3.15 23.04 -4.16
CA HIS A 91 3.16 24.03 -5.24
C HIS A 91 2.99 23.38 -6.61
N SER A 92 2.66 24.16 -7.62
CA SER A 92 2.53 23.67 -9.00
C SER A 92 3.66 24.13 -9.90
N HIS A 93 4.01 23.28 -10.87
CA HIS A 93 4.71 23.65 -12.10
C HIS A 93 3.75 23.38 -13.28
N PRO A 94 2.88 24.34 -13.66
CA PRO A 94 1.79 24.10 -14.63
C PRO A 94 2.24 23.70 -16.03
N LEU A 95 3.49 24.02 -16.41
CA LEU A 95 4.09 23.65 -17.69
C LEU A 95 4.92 22.35 -17.60
N GLY A 96 5.14 21.84 -16.38
CA GLY A 96 5.91 20.63 -16.13
C GLY A 96 5.14 19.36 -16.49
N ARG A 97 5.89 18.27 -16.72
CA ARG A 97 5.38 16.91 -16.94
C ARG A 97 6.16 15.89 -16.13
N GLY A 98 5.50 14.84 -15.62
CA GLY A 98 6.12 13.80 -14.81
C GLY A 98 6.67 14.32 -13.47
N CYS A 99 7.61 13.59 -12.87
CA CYS A 99 8.26 14.04 -11.64
C CYS A 99 9.08 15.32 -11.85
N GLN A 100 8.81 16.34 -11.03
CA GLN A 100 9.49 17.63 -11.10
C GLN A 100 10.75 17.68 -10.22
N GLY A 101 11.78 18.36 -10.72
CA GLY A 101 12.92 18.85 -9.94
C GLY A 101 12.59 20.15 -9.20
N LEU A 102 13.62 20.77 -8.60
CA LEU A 102 13.50 22.04 -7.89
C LEU A 102 14.36 23.13 -8.51
N SER A 103 13.79 24.33 -8.61
CA SER A 103 14.52 25.57 -8.81
C SER A 103 15.27 25.97 -7.51
N ARG A 104 16.11 27.00 -7.60
CA ARG A 104 16.80 27.55 -6.42
C ARG A 104 15.82 28.15 -5.42
N ASP A 105 14.76 28.78 -5.92
CA ASP A 105 13.75 29.45 -5.09
C ASP A 105 12.90 28.42 -4.34
N ASP A 106 12.57 27.29 -4.98
CA ASP A 106 11.88 26.17 -4.33
C ASP A 106 12.70 25.62 -3.16
N ILE A 107 14.00 25.39 -3.38
CA ILE A 107 14.91 24.90 -2.33
C ILE A 107 14.97 25.91 -1.19
N ALA A 108 15.09 27.20 -1.50
CA ALA A 108 15.16 28.25 -0.48
C ALA A 108 13.86 28.32 0.34
N ALA A 109 12.70 28.26 -0.33
CA ALA A 109 11.39 28.29 0.33
C ALA A 109 11.16 27.07 1.21
N GLU A 110 11.55 25.87 0.76
CA GLU A 110 11.32 24.66 1.55
C GLU A 110 12.37 24.45 2.63
N GLN A 111 13.65 24.41 2.25
CA GLN A 111 14.75 24.14 3.16
C GLN A 111 14.89 25.24 4.22
N GLY A 112 14.66 26.50 3.83
CA GLY A 112 14.74 27.66 4.74
C GLY A 112 13.71 27.60 5.87
N ASN A 113 12.54 27.03 5.61
CA ASN A 113 11.45 26.93 6.58
C ASN A 113 11.43 25.60 7.36
N ALA A 114 12.21 24.59 6.92
CA ALA A 114 12.25 23.27 7.54
C ALA A 114 12.59 23.31 9.04
N GLY A 115 13.44 24.25 9.47
CA GLY A 115 13.79 24.41 10.88
C GLY A 115 12.65 24.95 11.75
N ALA A 116 11.88 25.91 11.24
CA ALA A 116 10.74 26.47 11.96
C ALA A 116 9.61 25.42 12.07
N VAL A 117 9.32 24.73 10.96
CA VAL A 117 8.33 23.66 10.91
C VAL A 117 8.71 22.50 11.84
N PHE A 118 9.98 22.07 11.84
CA PHE A 118 10.44 21.02 12.74
C PHE A 118 10.33 21.46 14.21
N GLY A 119 10.67 22.72 14.51
CA GLY A 119 10.53 23.29 15.86
C GLY A 119 9.07 23.32 16.35
N ALA A 120 8.12 23.62 15.46
CA ALA A 120 6.70 23.71 15.79
C ALA A 120 6.01 22.33 15.87
N THR A 121 6.34 21.41 14.98
CA THR A 121 5.58 20.14 14.80
C THR A 121 6.33 18.91 15.33
N GLY A 122 7.65 19.00 15.54
CA GLY A 122 8.50 17.85 15.83
C GLY A 122 8.68 16.88 14.64
N LEU A 123 8.16 17.22 13.46
CA LEU A 123 8.17 16.38 12.26
C LEU A 123 8.91 17.06 11.09
N PRO A 124 9.45 16.29 10.13
CA PRO A 124 10.08 16.86 8.95
C PRO A 124 9.10 17.74 8.15
N PHE A 125 9.62 18.79 7.53
CA PHE A 125 8.87 19.51 6.52
C PHE A 125 8.83 18.70 5.23
N VAL A 126 7.66 18.59 4.60
CA VAL A 126 7.48 17.85 3.34
C VAL A 126 7.19 18.83 2.21
N GLY A 127 7.89 18.70 1.09
CA GLY A 127 7.62 19.45 -0.13
C GLY A 127 6.94 18.57 -1.17
N LEU A 128 5.90 19.07 -1.83
CA LEU A 128 5.25 18.42 -2.97
C LEU A 128 5.14 19.40 -4.14
N THR A 129 5.42 18.89 -5.35
CA THR A 129 5.23 19.65 -6.59
C THR A 129 4.27 18.92 -7.50
N LEU A 130 3.26 19.63 -7.98
CA LEU A 130 2.27 19.15 -8.94
C LEU A 130 2.63 19.62 -10.35
N ALA A 131 2.93 18.69 -11.24
CA ALA A 131 3.10 18.97 -12.66
C ALA A 131 1.76 19.25 -13.35
N GLY A 132 1.79 19.92 -14.50
CA GLY A 132 0.60 20.27 -15.29
C GLY A 132 -0.16 19.06 -15.84
N ASP A 133 0.53 17.93 -16.07
CA ASP A 133 -0.08 16.65 -16.42
C ASP A 133 -0.66 15.89 -15.22
N GLY A 134 -0.45 16.41 -14.02
CA GLY A 134 -0.95 15.81 -12.79
C GLY A 134 0.00 14.92 -12.03
N ALA A 135 1.24 14.76 -12.48
CA ALA A 135 2.23 13.99 -11.76
C ALA A 135 2.68 14.70 -10.48
N TRP A 136 2.81 13.95 -9.39
CA TRP A 136 3.32 14.46 -8.12
C TRP A 136 4.80 14.08 -7.94
N SER A 137 5.64 15.05 -7.57
CA SER A 137 6.94 14.77 -6.94
C SER A 137 6.94 15.23 -5.50
N ALA A 138 7.65 14.53 -4.63
CA ALA A 138 7.69 14.84 -3.21
C ALA A 138 9.06 14.63 -2.59
N ARG A 139 9.32 15.31 -1.47
CA ARG A 139 10.56 15.18 -0.69
C ARG A 139 10.34 15.51 0.78
N PHE A 140 11.20 14.96 1.62
CA PHE A 140 11.30 15.29 3.04
C PHE A 140 12.55 16.15 3.26
N TRP A 141 12.43 17.13 4.16
CA TRP A 141 13.54 17.95 4.66
C TRP A 141 13.86 17.50 6.08
N GLU A 142 14.75 16.52 6.19
CA GLU A 142 15.02 15.82 7.44
C GLU A 142 16.19 16.44 8.18
N ARG A 143 16.06 16.64 9.49
CA ARG A 143 17.17 17.16 10.30
C ARG A 143 18.24 16.09 10.48
N THR A 144 19.43 16.30 9.91
CA THR A 144 20.60 15.40 10.11
C THR A 144 21.65 15.96 11.07
N ALA A 145 21.70 17.28 11.22
CA ALA A 145 22.56 17.99 12.17
C ALA A 145 21.89 19.33 12.58
N PRO A 146 22.41 20.07 13.58
CA PRO A 146 21.88 21.39 13.91
C PRO A 146 21.82 22.31 12.68
N ARG A 147 20.63 22.82 12.37
CA ARG A 147 20.35 23.67 11.19
C ARG A 147 20.65 23.02 9.83
N THR A 148 20.78 21.70 9.75
CA THR A 148 21.06 20.99 8.50
C THR A 148 19.89 20.09 8.13
N TYR A 149 19.25 20.40 7.00
CA TYR A 149 18.07 19.71 6.49
C TYR A 149 18.31 19.27 5.03
N PRO A 150 19.01 18.15 4.76
CA PRO A 150 19.15 17.66 3.40
C PRO A 150 17.82 17.16 2.84
N VAL A 151 17.72 17.21 1.51
CA VAL A 151 16.58 16.66 0.78
C VAL A 151 16.62 15.13 0.75
N ALA A 152 15.51 14.51 1.13
CA ALA A 152 15.24 13.09 0.97
C ALA A 152 14.05 12.92 0.02
N TRP A 153 14.35 12.65 -1.24
CA TRP A 153 13.35 12.48 -2.31
C TRP A 153 12.47 11.25 -2.08
N CYS A 154 11.20 11.38 -2.42
CA CYS A 154 10.24 10.29 -2.40
C CYS A 154 10.37 9.43 -3.66
N GLY A 155 10.39 8.10 -3.50
CA GLY A 155 10.40 7.14 -4.60
C GLY A 155 9.05 7.07 -5.33
N SER A 156 7.96 7.29 -4.60
CA SER A 156 6.60 7.30 -5.14
C SER A 156 5.68 8.32 -4.45
N ALA A 157 4.66 8.72 -5.19
CA ALA A 157 3.53 9.53 -4.75
C ALA A 157 2.23 8.84 -5.15
N ARG A 158 1.44 8.41 -4.17
CA ARG A 158 0.18 7.66 -4.39
C ARG A 158 -1.04 8.56 -4.23
N VAL A 159 -1.99 8.42 -5.14
CA VAL A 159 -3.33 9.02 -5.06
C VAL A 159 -4.34 7.88 -4.99
N VAL A 160 -5.10 7.82 -3.89
CA VAL A 160 -5.93 6.66 -3.55
C VAL A 160 -7.41 7.06 -3.52
N GLY A 161 -8.20 6.48 -4.41
CA GLY A 161 -9.66 6.63 -4.48
C GLY A 161 -10.29 5.35 -5.01
N ASP A 162 -11.20 5.44 -5.97
CA ASP A 162 -11.80 4.24 -6.61
C ASP A 162 -10.78 3.39 -7.39
N SER A 163 -9.61 3.97 -7.65
CA SER A 163 -8.41 3.36 -8.22
C SER A 163 -7.16 3.84 -7.47
N LEU A 164 -6.03 3.16 -7.71
CA LEU A 164 -4.71 3.54 -7.23
C LEU A 164 -3.94 4.22 -8.37
N GLY A 165 -3.70 5.52 -8.24
CA GLY A 165 -2.77 6.25 -9.09
C GLY A 165 -1.40 6.36 -8.42
N VAL A 166 -0.32 6.12 -9.16
CA VAL A 166 1.04 6.26 -8.63
C VAL A 166 1.91 7.03 -9.60
N THR A 167 2.55 8.09 -9.12
CA THR A 167 3.68 8.72 -9.80
C THR A 167 4.96 8.22 -9.13
N PHE A 168 5.91 7.74 -9.93
CA PHE A 168 7.20 7.29 -9.42
C PHE A 168 8.31 8.21 -9.88
N MET A 169 9.32 8.37 -9.02
CA MET A 169 10.55 9.06 -9.39
C MET A 169 11.52 8.05 -10.04
N ASP A 170 11.62 8.08 -11.37
CA ASP A 170 12.43 7.12 -12.14
C ASP A 170 13.88 6.99 -11.68
N ARG A 171 14.49 8.06 -11.17
CA ARG A 171 15.85 8.01 -10.60
C ARG A 171 15.95 7.08 -9.37
N LEU A 172 14.89 6.97 -8.59
CA LEU A 172 14.84 6.15 -7.37
C LEU A 172 14.17 4.79 -7.58
N ALA A 173 13.21 4.72 -8.49
CA ALA A 173 12.51 3.50 -8.86
C ALA A 173 12.54 3.39 -10.39
N PRO A 174 13.62 2.93 -11.02
CA PRO A 174 13.73 2.91 -12.49
C PRO A 174 12.62 2.07 -13.12
N VAL A 175 12.20 2.43 -14.34
CA VAL A 175 11.21 1.66 -15.09
C VAL A 175 11.80 0.30 -15.49
N PRO A 176 11.21 -0.83 -15.04
CA PRO A 176 11.70 -2.15 -15.40
C PRO A 176 11.48 -2.40 -16.90
N ARG A 177 12.50 -2.94 -17.57
CA ARG A 177 12.38 -3.33 -18.97
C ARG A 177 11.66 -4.67 -19.07
N PRO A 178 10.62 -4.79 -19.93
CA PRO A 178 9.99 -6.07 -20.15
C PRO A 178 10.97 -7.12 -20.65
N THR A 179 10.79 -8.37 -20.22
CA THR A 179 11.58 -9.52 -20.68
C THR A 179 10.88 -10.26 -21.81
N GLU A 180 11.59 -11.11 -22.55
CA GLU A 180 10.99 -11.97 -23.59
C GLU A 180 9.89 -12.90 -23.04
N GLN A 181 9.96 -13.23 -21.75
CA GLN A 181 8.95 -14.03 -21.05
C GLN A 181 7.65 -13.26 -20.79
N GLN A 182 7.65 -11.93 -20.95
CA GLN A 182 6.52 -11.06 -20.62
C GLN A 182 5.75 -10.57 -21.86
N ILE A 183 6.10 -11.01 -23.08
CA ILE A 183 5.47 -10.54 -24.33
C ILE A 183 3.94 -10.63 -24.28
N ARG A 184 3.38 -11.75 -23.80
CA ARG A 184 1.91 -11.93 -23.72
C ARG A 184 1.27 -11.05 -22.64
N THR A 185 1.96 -10.90 -21.52
CA THR A 185 1.50 -10.06 -20.40
C THR A 185 1.46 -8.59 -20.83
N VAL A 186 2.53 -8.09 -21.44
CA VAL A 186 2.62 -6.73 -21.98
C VAL A 186 1.56 -6.51 -23.06
N SER A 187 1.36 -7.48 -23.96
CA SER A 187 0.34 -7.38 -25.02
C SER A 187 -1.08 -7.26 -24.47
N ALA A 188 -1.36 -7.74 -23.25
CA ALA A 188 -2.71 -7.71 -22.68
C ALA A 188 -3.13 -6.32 -22.17
N TRP A 189 -2.19 -5.55 -21.61
CA TRP A 189 -2.50 -4.25 -20.99
C TRP A 189 -1.61 -3.08 -21.43
N GLY A 190 -0.64 -3.30 -22.30
CA GLY A 190 0.26 -2.29 -22.87
C GLY A 190 1.52 -2.01 -22.06
N ASP A 191 2.54 -1.43 -22.72
CA ASP A 191 3.85 -1.13 -22.13
C ASP A 191 3.78 -0.18 -20.92
N GLU A 192 2.96 0.88 -21.01
CA GLU A 192 2.82 1.85 -19.91
C GLU A 192 2.22 1.21 -18.65
N SER A 193 1.15 0.41 -18.82
CA SER A 193 0.54 -0.32 -17.72
C SER A 193 1.52 -1.33 -17.12
N GLN A 194 2.26 -2.07 -17.96
CA GLN A 194 3.29 -2.99 -17.48
C GLN A 194 4.32 -2.22 -16.65
N ALA A 195 4.90 -1.16 -17.21
CA ALA A 195 5.93 -0.34 -16.56
C ALA A 195 5.49 0.17 -15.19
N ASN A 196 4.23 0.58 -15.05
CA ASN A 196 3.69 1.09 -13.79
C ASN A 196 3.37 -0.01 -12.79
N LEU A 197 2.74 -1.11 -13.23
CA LEU A 197 2.30 -2.19 -12.35
C LEU A 197 3.47 -2.91 -11.70
N VAL A 198 4.51 -3.25 -12.47
CA VAL A 198 5.62 -4.08 -11.98
C VAL A 198 6.53 -3.38 -10.97
N ARG A 199 6.45 -2.04 -10.89
CA ARG A 199 7.15 -1.20 -9.89
C ARG A 199 6.46 -1.15 -8.54
N LEU A 200 5.21 -1.59 -8.46
CA LEU A 200 4.47 -1.62 -7.20
C LEU A 200 5.06 -2.70 -6.28
N ARG A 201 5.13 -2.38 -4.99
CA ARG A 201 5.43 -3.36 -3.95
C ARG A 201 4.17 -4.09 -3.55
N ALA A 202 4.11 -5.39 -3.81
CA ALA A 202 2.98 -6.22 -3.42
C ALA A 202 3.27 -6.95 -2.10
N GLY A 203 2.36 -6.85 -1.13
CA GLY A 203 2.40 -7.66 0.08
C GLY A 203 1.37 -8.79 0.03
N ILE A 204 1.80 -10.02 0.28
CA ILE A 204 0.96 -11.21 0.37
C ILE A 204 0.85 -11.58 1.84
N VAL A 205 -0.35 -11.42 2.41
CA VAL A 205 -0.58 -11.72 3.82
C VAL A 205 -1.30 -13.05 3.93
N GLY A 206 -0.57 -14.08 4.36
CA GLY A 206 -0.96 -15.49 4.33
C GLY A 206 -0.32 -16.22 3.15
N ALA A 207 0.62 -17.12 3.44
CA ALA A 207 1.32 -18.01 2.50
C ALA A 207 0.62 -19.38 2.39
N GLY A 208 -0.71 -19.37 2.37
CA GLY A 208 -1.54 -20.56 2.12
C GLY A 208 -1.69 -20.88 0.63
N SER A 209 -2.73 -21.65 0.29
CA SER A 209 -3.05 -22.01 -1.11
C SER A 209 -3.27 -20.79 -1.99
N VAL A 210 -4.13 -19.86 -1.56
CA VAL A 210 -4.45 -18.65 -2.31
C VAL A 210 -3.24 -17.73 -2.40
N GLY A 211 -2.53 -17.52 -1.29
CA GLY A 211 -1.32 -16.70 -1.26
C GLY A 211 -0.24 -17.20 -2.20
N GLY A 212 0.00 -18.51 -2.25
CA GLY A 212 0.95 -19.11 -3.19
C GLY A 212 0.58 -18.87 -4.66
N MET A 213 -0.70 -19.03 -5.02
CA MET A 213 -1.19 -18.76 -6.38
C MET A 213 -1.09 -17.29 -6.78
N VAL A 214 -1.49 -16.37 -5.87
CA VAL A 214 -1.40 -14.93 -6.10
C VAL A 214 0.06 -14.50 -6.24
N ALA A 215 0.94 -14.92 -5.32
CA ALA A 215 2.35 -14.58 -5.36
C ALA A 215 3.03 -15.09 -6.63
N GLU A 216 2.74 -16.34 -7.04
CA GLU A 216 3.28 -16.90 -8.28
C GLU A 216 2.79 -16.11 -9.51
N SER A 217 1.51 -15.75 -9.54
CA SER A 217 0.94 -14.97 -10.64
C SER A 217 1.63 -13.61 -10.74
N LEU A 218 1.81 -12.90 -9.64
CA LEU A 218 2.49 -11.60 -9.61
C LEU A 218 3.94 -11.71 -10.09
N ALA A 219 4.69 -12.68 -9.57
CA ALA A 219 6.07 -12.94 -9.97
C ALA A 219 6.19 -13.24 -11.47
N ARG A 220 5.25 -14.01 -12.03
CA ARG A 220 5.20 -14.34 -13.47
C ARG A 220 4.76 -13.17 -14.34
N THR A 221 3.89 -12.28 -13.84
CA THR A 221 3.47 -11.07 -14.55
C THR A 221 4.55 -9.99 -14.57
N GLY A 222 5.57 -10.10 -13.71
CA GLY A 222 6.76 -9.28 -13.76
C GLY A 222 6.95 -8.33 -12.59
N PHE A 223 6.15 -8.43 -11.53
CA PHE A 223 6.39 -7.66 -10.30
C PHE A 223 7.81 -7.88 -9.78
N GLU A 224 8.51 -6.79 -9.47
CA GLU A 224 9.89 -6.88 -8.96
C GLU A 224 9.95 -7.11 -7.45
N ASP A 225 9.01 -6.55 -6.67
CA ASP A 225 9.04 -6.57 -5.21
C ASP A 225 7.80 -7.24 -4.62
N ILE A 226 7.99 -8.42 -4.04
CA ILE A 226 6.95 -9.17 -3.32
C ILE A 226 7.37 -9.41 -1.87
N THR A 227 6.55 -8.97 -0.92
CA THR A 227 6.72 -9.26 0.51
C THR A 227 5.73 -10.35 0.92
N LEU A 228 6.22 -11.40 1.58
CA LEU A 228 5.41 -12.54 2.02
C LEU A 228 5.32 -12.51 3.54
N ILE A 229 4.11 -12.46 4.10
CA ILE A 229 3.88 -12.30 5.54
C ILE A 229 3.05 -13.50 6.03
N ASP A 230 3.71 -14.45 6.71
CA ASP A 230 3.08 -15.61 7.35
C ASP A 230 4.06 -16.19 8.37
N PHE A 231 3.56 -16.64 9.52
CA PHE A 231 4.35 -17.20 10.62
C PHE A 231 4.35 -18.74 10.62
N ASP A 232 3.50 -19.39 9.83
CA ASP A 232 3.32 -20.83 9.85
C ASP A 232 4.46 -21.61 9.18
N VAL A 233 4.62 -22.85 9.62
CA VAL A 233 5.41 -23.89 8.95
C VAL A 233 4.55 -24.78 8.04
N ILE A 234 5.18 -25.40 7.05
CA ILE A 234 4.55 -26.40 6.19
C ILE A 234 4.30 -27.68 7.00
N LYS A 235 3.05 -28.13 7.04
CA LYS A 235 2.64 -29.40 7.64
C LYS A 235 2.27 -30.40 6.55
N LYS A 236 2.37 -31.70 6.83
CA LYS A 236 2.07 -32.77 5.86
C LYS A 236 0.67 -32.65 5.23
N HIS A 237 -0.32 -32.24 6.00
CA HIS A 237 -1.69 -32.04 5.53
C HIS A 237 -1.89 -30.77 4.67
N ASN A 238 -0.86 -29.94 4.47
CA ASN A 238 -0.92 -28.78 3.58
C ASN A 238 -0.45 -29.13 2.15
N LEU A 239 0.25 -30.25 1.97
CA LEU A 239 0.84 -30.65 0.69
C LEU A 239 -0.20 -30.93 -0.41
N ASP A 240 -1.47 -31.13 -0.04
CA ASP A 240 -2.58 -31.31 -0.99
C ASP A 240 -3.02 -30.00 -1.68
N ARG A 241 -2.52 -28.84 -1.21
CA ARG A 241 -3.02 -27.53 -1.66
C ARG A 241 -2.00 -26.39 -1.66
N LEU A 242 -0.78 -26.61 -1.19
CA LEU A 242 0.32 -25.67 -1.36
C LEU A 242 1.08 -26.02 -2.64
N ASN A 243 0.77 -25.36 -3.75
CA ASN A 243 1.38 -25.58 -5.07
C ASN A 243 2.91 -25.43 -5.07
N PHE A 244 3.46 -24.71 -4.10
CA PHE A 244 4.88 -24.39 -3.99
C PHE A 244 5.67 -25.32 -3.05
N ALA A 245 5.01 -26.20 -2.30
CA ALA A 245 5.66 -27.03 -1.29
C ALA A 245 5.70 -28.51 -1.71
N ILE A 246 6.77 -29.20 -1.35
CA ILE A 246 6.90 -30.65 -1.55
C ILE A 246 7.21 -31.37 -0.22
N THR A 247 7.18 -32.70 -0.22
CA THR A 247 7.32 -33.52 1.00
C THR A 247 8.56 -33.20 1.82
N ARG A 248 9.68 -32.85 1.17
CA ARG A 248 10.93 -32.47 1.86
C ARG A 248 10.86 -31.13 2.59
N ASP A 249 9.86 -30.31 2.30
CA ASP A 249 9.71 -28.98 2.89
C ASP A 249 8.90 -28.99 4.20
N VAL A 250 8.38 -30.15 4.61
CA VAL A 250 7.64 -30.27 5.88
C VAL A 250 8.52 -29.83 7.05
N GLY A 251 8.00 -28.92 7.87
CA GLY A 251 8.70 -28.30 8.99
C GLY A 251 9.42 -26.99 8.64
N ARG A 252 9.58 -26.66 7.36
CA ARG A 252 10.14 -25.36 6.91
C ARG A 252 9.06 -24.27 6.98
N LEU A 253 9.49 -23.02 7.11
CA LEU A 253 8.61 -21.85 7.10
C LEU A 253 7.96 -21.67 5.73
N LYS A 254 6.64 -21.45 5.71
CA LYS A 254 5.89 -21.30 4.44
C LYS A 254 6.45 -20.15 3.59
N VAL A 255 6.73 -19.00 4.21
CA VAL A 255 7.24 -17.81 3.50
C VAL A 255 8.62 -18.03 2.88
N GLU A 256 9.50 -18.82 3.51
CA GLU A 256 10.84 -19.10 2.98
C GLU A 256 10.76 -19.99 1.76
N VAL A 257 10.00 -21.09 1.85
CA VAL A 257 9.81 -22.03 0.74
C VAL A 257 9.09 -21.36 -0.43
N LEU A 258 8.08 -20.53 -0.14
CA LEU A 258 7.41 -19.74 -1.17
C LEU A 258 8.38 -18.73 -1.80
N ALA A 259 9.21 -18.02 -1.03
CA ALA A 259 10.19 -17.08 -1.58
C ALA A 259 11.20 -17.78 -2.51
N GLU A 260 11.71 -18.95 -2.13
CA GLU A 260 12.57 -19.79 -3.00
C GLU A 260 11.85 -20.17 -4.28
N PHE A 261 10.63 -20.70 -4.16
CA PHE A 261 9.80 -21.09 -5.29
C PHE A 261 9.55 -19.94 -6.27
N LEU A 262 9.29 -18.72 -5.77
CA LEU A 262 9.04 -17.55 -6.61
C LEU A 262 10.30 -17.10 -7.35
N ARG A 263 11.48 -17.13 -6.71
CA ARG A 263 12.75 -16.71 -7.35
C ARG A 263 13.08 -17.55 -8.58
N GLU A 264 12.69 -18.82 -8.60
CA GLU A 264 12.86 -19.71 -9.75
C GLU A 264 11.87 -19.44 -10.91
N ARG A 265 10.77 -18.71 -10.65
CA ARG A 265 9.62 -18.59 -11.57
C ARG A 265 9.31 -17.16 -12.00
N ALA A 266 9.88 -16.18 -11.32
CA ALA A 266 9.70 -14.78 -11.63
C ALA A 266 10.24 -14.45 -13.02
N THR A 267 9.53 -13.59 -13.74
CA THR A 267 9.92 -13.14 -15.10
C THR A 267 10.60 -11.78 -15.08
N ALA A 268 10.62 -11.12 -13.92
CA ALA A 268 11.27 -9.83 -13.73
C ALA A 268 12.78 -9.98 -13.64
N ALA A 269 13.52 -9.05 -14.26
CA ALA A 269 14.99 -9.08 -14.24
C ALA A 269 15.58 -8.90 -12.84
N ASN A 270 14.94 -8.07 -11.99
CA ASN A 270 15.41 -7.75 -10.65
C ASN A 270 14.40 -8.20 -9.57
N PHE A 271 14.02 -9.46 -9.59
CA PHE A 271 13.03 -9.99 -8.67
C PHE A 271 13.54 -10.11 -7.22
N ARG A 272 12.73 -9.65 -6.27
CA ARG A 272 12.92 -9.74 -4.82
C ARG A 272 11.66 -10.31 -4.17
N ALA A 273 11.84 -11.45 -3.50
CA ALA A 273 10.87 -11.99 -2.57
C ALA A 273 11.41 -11.86 -1.14
N THR A 274 10.72 -11.09 -0.30
CA THR A 274 11.08 -10.83 1.09
C THR A 274 10.18 -11.63 2.03
N PRO A 275 10.67 -12.72 2.65
CA PRO A 275 9.91 -13.46 3.65
C PRO A 275 9.91 -12.71 4.99
N VAL A 276 8.74 -12.62 5.61
CA VAL A 276 8.52 -12.03 6.94
C VAL A 276 7.79 -13.06 7.79
N VAL A 277 8.46 -13.53 8.83
CA VAL A 277 7.99 -14.64 9.69
C VAL A 277 7.20 -14.07 10.87
N ALA A 278 6.07 -13.45 10.56
CA ALA A 278 5.22 -12.80 11.56
C ALA A 278 3.77 -12.76 11.07
N ALA A 279 2.84 -12.63 12.01
CA ALA A 279 1.47 -12.28 11.68
C ALA A 279 1.36 -10.78 11.35
N VAL A 280 0.37 -10.41 10.53
CA VAL A 280 0.14 -8.99 10.18
C VAL A 280 -0.29 -8.13 11.38
N TYR A 281 -0.80 -8.75 12.44
CA TYR A 281 -1.17 -8.08 13.69
C TYR A 281 -0.02 -8.01 14.70
N GLU A 282 1.14 -8.57 14.38
CA GLU A 282 2.39 -8.38 15.12
C GLU A 282 3.18 -7.21 14.52
N GLU A 283 4.00 -6.54 15.32
CA GLU A 283 4.72 -5.34 14.89
C GLU A 283 5.54 -5.57 13.61
N GLU A 284 6.25 -6.69 13.50
CA GLU A 284 7.08 -6.99 12.33
C GLU A 284 6.23 -7.14 11.05
N GLY A 285 5.19 -7.98 11.09
CA GLY A 285 4.29 -8.18 9.94
C GLY A 285 3.50 -6.92 9.60
N TYR A 286 3.03 -6.17 10.60
CA TYR A 286 2.35 -4.89 10.41
C TYR A 286 3.26 -3.88 9.70
N ARG A 287 4.50 -3.69 10.18
CA ARG A 287 5.47 -2.77 9.57
C ARG A 287 5.86 -3.19 8.16
N ALA A 288 5.99 -4.49 7.90
CA ALA A 288 6.26 -5.01 6.55
C ALA A 288 5.10 -4.71 5.59
N ALA A 289 3.86 -4.85 6.06
CA ALA A 289 2.68 -4.51 5.26
C ALA A 289 2.64 -3.01 4.89
N LEU A 290 3.10 -2.12 5.77
CA LEU A 290 3.18 -0.68 5.51
C LEU A 290 4.28 -0.27 4.52
N ASP A 291 5.23 -1.15 4.21
CA ASP A 291 6.22 -0.91 3.15
C ASP A 291 5.65 -1.14 1.74
N CYS A 292 4.50 -1.80 1.63
CA CYS A 292 3.86 -2.17 0.38
C CYS A 292 3.00 -1.04 -0.22
N ASP A 293 2.78 -1.10 -1.54
CA ASP A 293 1.86 -0.20 -2.26
C ASP A 293 0.46 -0.81 -2.41
N VAL A 294 0.36 -2.14 -2.39
CA VAL A 294 -0.88 -2.92 -2.42
C VAL A 294 -0.71 -4.19 -1.59
N LEU A 295 -1.79 -4.62 -0.92
CA LEU A 295 -1.82 -5.82 -0.10
C LEU A 295 -2.85 -6.82 -0.65
N PHE A 296 -2.54 -8.10 -0.57
CA PHE A 296 -3.43 -9.21 -0.87
C PHE A 296 -3.75 -9.95 0.42
N ALA A 297 -5.01 -9.92 0.84
CA ALA A 297 -5.50 -10.64 1.99
C ALA A 297 -5.72 -12.11 1.61
N CYS A 298 -4.80 -12.97 2.03
CA CYS A 298 -4.83 -14.41 1.82
C CYS A 298 -4.89 -15.18 3.14
N VAL A 299 -5.39 -14.51 4.19
CA VAL A 299 -5.65 -15.06 5.52
C VAL A 299 -7.04 -15.69 5.58
N ASP A 300 -7.21 -16.70 6.42
CA ASP A 300 -8.50 -17.35 6.67
C ASP A 300 -9.17 -16.83 7.95
N ARG A 301 -8.41 -16.23 8.87
CA ARG A 301 -8.88 -15.77 10.18
C ARG A 301 -9.34 -14.30 10.24
N PRO A 302 -10.28 -13.95 11.13
CA PRO A 302 -10.88 -12.62 11.21
C PRO A 302 -9.91 -11.52 11.68
N TRP A 303 -8.97 -11.79 12.60
CA TRP A 303 -8.06 -10.77 13.13
C TRP A 303 -7.13 -10.23 12.04
N GLY A 304 -6.56 -11.11 11.21
CA GLY A 304 -5.76 -10.69 10.05
C GLY A 304 -6.54 -9.77 9.10
N ARG A 305 -7.80 -10.13 8.77
CA ARG A 305 -8.67 -9.29 7.94
C ARG A 305 -9.00 -7.95 8.59
N TYR A 306 -9.23 -7.93 9.90
CA TYR A 306 -9.48 -6.70 10.66
C TYR A 306 -8.29 -5.72 10.56
N VAL A 307 -7.06 -6.20 10.78
CA VAL A 307 -5.86 -5.33 10.68
C VAL A 307 -5.66 -4.84 9.26
N LEU A 308 -5.81 -5.72 8.26
CA LEU A 308 -5.72 -5.32 6.85
C LEU A 308 -6.77 -4.27 6.48
N ASN A 309 -8.00 -4.42 6.98
CA ASN A 309 -9.04 -3.41 6.81
C ASN A 309 -8.59 -2.05 7.38
N LEU A 310 -8.05 -2.00 8.58
CA LEU A 310 -7.53 -0.76 9.15
C LEU A 310 -6.38 -0.17 8.32
N ILE A 311 -5.49 -1.02 7.80
CA ILE A 311 -4.38 -0.59 6.94
C ILE A 311 -4.91 0.10 5.68
N ALA A 312 -5.94 -0.46 5.05
CA ALA A 312 -6.50 0.07 3.82
C ALA A 312 -6.96 1.52 3.94
N TYR A 313 -7.67 1.84 5.01
CA TYR A 313 -8.27 3.17 5.21
C TYR A 313 -7.35 4.13 5.96
N SER A 314 -6.50 3.64 6.88
CA SER A 314 -5.65 4.50 7.70
C SER A 314 -4.29 4.81 7.06
N HIS A 315 -3.80 3.93 6.19
CA HIS A 315 -2.49 4.10 5.53
C HIS A 315 -2.57 4.29 4.02
N LEU A 316 -3.80 4.29 3.47
CA LEU A 316 -4.05 4.44 2.03
C LEU A 316 -3.30 3.37 1.22
N ILE A 317 -3.37 2.12 1.67
CA ILE A 317 -2.77 0.95 0.99
C ILE A 317 -3.91 0.01 0.59
N PRO A 318 -4.33 -0.03 -0.68
CA PRO A 318 -5.43 -0.88 -1.11
C PRO A 318 -5.23 -2.35 -0.72
N VAL A 319 -6.28 -2.98 -0.20
CA VAL A 319 -6.28 -4.41 0.15
C VAL A 319 -7.21 -5.15 -0.79
N VAL A 320 -6.67 -6.07 -1.57
CA VAL A 320 -7.43 -7.02 -2.37
C VAL A 320 -7.71 -8.26 -1.52
N ASP A 321 -8.97 -8.50 -1.21
CA ASP A 321 -9.41 -9.69 -0.49
C ASP A 321 -10.25 -10.59 -1.42
N GLY A 322 -10.08 -11.89 -1.24
CA GLY A 322 -10.81 -12.90 -1.99
C GLY A 322 -11.26 -14.03 -1.08
N GLY A 323 -12.41 -14.60 -1.40
CA GLY A 323 -12.98 -15.71 -0.66
C GLY A 323 -13.71 -16.68 -1.57
N ILE A 324 -13.70 -17.95 -1.19
CA ILE A 324 -14.57 -18.97 -1.77
C ILE A 324 -15.65 -19.29 -0.77
N ARG A 325 -16.87 -19.45 -1.29
CA ARG A 325 -17.96 -20.04 -0.54
C ARG A 325 -18.40 -21.31 -1.25
N ALA A 326 -18.07 -22.47 -0.68
CA ALA A 326 -18.71 -23.70 -1.10
C ALA A 326 -20.10 -23.81 -0.46
N ARG A 327 -21.05 -24.34 -1.21
CA ARG A 327 -22.39 -24.69 -0.75
C ARG A 327 -22.52 -26.20 -0.83
N THR A 328 -22.95 -26.81 0.26
CA THR A 328 -23.31 -28.23 0.28
C THR A 328 -24.82 -28.41 0.16
N ASN A 329 -25.25 -29.52 -0.42
CA ASN A 329 -26.65 -29.92 -0.42
C ASN A 329 -27.03 -30.56 0.92
N ARG A 330 -28.32 -30.89 1.10
CA ARG A 330 -28.85 -31.53 2.32
C ARG A 330 -28.20 -32.87 2.67
N LEU A 331 -27.47 -33.49 1.73
CA LEU A 331 -26.74 -34.75 1.92
C LEU A 331 -25.26 -34.54 2.26
N GLY A 332 -24.83 -33.29 2.47
CA GLY A 332 -23.43 -32.94 2.76
C GLY A 332 -22.49 -33.04 1.55
N LYS A 333 -23.02 -33.21 0.32
CA LYS A 333 -22.22 -33.19 -0.91
C LYS A 333 -22.10 -31.77 -1.44
N LEU A 334 -20.98 -31.45 -2.08
CA LEU A 334 -20.80 -30.18 -2.78
C LEU A 334 -21.94 -29.97 -3.80
N ALA A 335 -22.56 -28.80 -3.74
CA ALA A 335 -23.60 -28.36 -4.66
C ALA A 335 -23.10 -27.25 -5.60
N ALA A 336 -22.37 -26.26 -5.08
CA ALA A 336 -21.80 -25.17 -5.85
C ALA A 336 -20.60 -24.56 -5.11
N ALA A 337 -19.76 -23.80 -5.82
CA ALA A 337 -18.73 -22.97 -5.23
C ALA A 337 -18.72 -21.61 -5.93
N ASP A 338 -18.77 -20.52 -5.16
CA ASP A 338 -18.69 -19.16 -5.68
C ASP A 338 -17.34 -18.54 -5.26
N TRP A 339 -16.64 -17.89 -6.19
CA TRP A 339 -15.51 -17.02 -5.87
C TRP A 339 -15.97 -15.57 -5.83
N ARG A 340 -15.45 -14.80 -4.86
CA ARG A 340 -15.59 -13.34 -4.83
C ARG A 340 -14.23 -12.71 -4.62
N ALA A 341 -13.94 -11.66 -5.38
CA ALA A 341 -12.82 -10.77 -5.15
C ALA A 341 -13.36 -9.35 -4.94
N HIS A 342 -12.76 -8.63 -4.02
CA HIS A 342 -13.09 -7.24 -3.75
C HIS A 342 -11.86 -6.48 -3.28
N THR A 343 -11.93 -5.16 -3.37
CA THR A 343 -10.84 -4.29 -2.95
C THR A 343 -11.36 -3.35 -1.88
N ALA A 344 -10.82 -3.47 -0.67
CA ALA A 344 -10.97 -2.46 0.38
C ALA A 344 -10.04 -1.29 0.05
N ILE A 345 -10.65 -0.17 -0.28
CA ILE A 345 -9.99 1.08 -0.69
C ILE A 345 -10.95 2.23 -0.41
N ILE A 346 -10.43 3.45 -0.28
CA ILE A 346 -11.23 4.67 -0.13
C ILE A 346 -12.27 4.77 -1.25
N GLY A 347 -13.52 5.09 -0.90
CA GLY A 347 -14.64 5.14 -1.85
C GLY A 347 -15.41 3.82 -2.00
N ARG A 348 -14.87 2.70 -1.50
CA ARG A 348 -15.54 1.37 -1.52
C ARG A 348 -15.90 0.88 -0.12
N PRO A 349 -16.94 0.02 0.01
CA PRO A 349 -17.26 -0.63 1.28
C PRO A 349 -16.06 -1.39 1.86
N CYS A 350 -15.87 -1.27 3.17
CA CYS A 350 -14.78 -1.93 3.87
C CYS A 350 -15.05 -3.44 4.05
N LEU A 351 -14.02 -4.20 4.45
CA LEU A 351 -14.12 -5.65 4.64
C LEU A 351 -15.22 -6.02 5.65
N GLN A 352 -15.42 -5.18 6.67
CA GLN A 352 -16.49 -5.37 7.67
C GLN A 352 -17.88 -5.15 7.06
N CYS A 353 -18.07 -4.05 6.30
CA CYS A 353 -19.34 -3.76 5.63
C CYS A 353 -19.72 -4.86 4.62
N LEU A 354 -18.72 -5.52 4.04
CA LEU A 354 -18.90 -6.65 3.13
C LEU A 354 -19.05 -8.01 3.85
N GLY A 355 -19.04 -8.02 5.18
CA GLY A 355 -19.21 -9.23 5.99
C GLY A 355 -18.05 -10.23 5.86
N GLN A 356 -16.84 -9.78 5.53
CA GLN A 356 -15.68 -10.67 5.37
C GLN A 356 -15.07 -11.11 6.70
N TYR A 357 -15.37 -10.39 7.77
CA TYR A 357 -15.07 -10.81 9.13
C TYR A 357 -16.13 -10.26 10.08
N ASP A 358 -16.30 -10.96 11.21
CA ASP A 358 -17.14 -10.51 12.32
C ASP A 358 -16.23 -9.92 13.42
N PRO A 359 -16.43 -8.66 13.84
CA PRO A 359 -15.69 -8.07 14.96
C PRO A 359 -15.75 -8.89 16.26
N GLY A 360 -16.86 -9.58 16.53
CA GLY A 360 -16.99 -10.47 17.69
C GLY A 360 -15.99 -11.63 17.63
N HIS A 361 -15.79 -12.22 16.44
CA HIS A 361 -14.80 -13.28 16.25
C HIS A 361 -13.36 -12.77 16.32
N VAL A 362 -13.10 -11.49 16.03
CA VAL A 362 -11.77 -10.89 16.22
C VAL A 362 -11.39 -10.94 17.70
N GLN A 363 -12.29 -10.56 18.60
CA GLN A 363 -12.00 -10.60 20.04
C GLN A 363 -11.78 -12.03 20.54
N MET A 364 -12.59 -12.99 20.08
CA MET A 364 -12.41 -14.41 20.40
C MET A 364 -11.06 -14.95 19.93
N GLU A 365 -10.60 -14.54 18.74
CA GLU A 365 -9.28 -14.92 18.23
C GLU A 365 -8.16 -14.34 19.10
N ARG A 366 -8.27 -13.07 19.50
CA ARG A 366 -7.29 -12.40 20.37
C ARG A 366 -7.17 -13.06 21.74
N GLU A 367 -8.26 -13.63 22.24
CA GLU A 367 -8.31 -14.37 23.50
C GLU A 367 -7.83 -15.83 23.36
N GLY A 368 -7.46 -16.26 22.14
CA GLY A 368 -6.99 -17.62 21.86
C GLY A 368 -8.12 -18.66 21.76
N MET A 369 -9.39 -18.26 21.84
CA MET A 369 -10.52 -19.19 21.77
C MET A 369 -10.58 -19.92 20.42
N LEU A 370 -10.15 -19.25 19.34
CA LEU A 370 -10.11 -19.87 18.00
C LEU A 370 -8.92 -20.81 17.80
N ASP A 371 -8.03 -20.93 18.79
CA ASP A 371 -6.95 -21.92 18.82
C ASP A 371 -7.28 -23.13 19.71
N ASP A 372 -8.32 -23.05 20.54
CA ASP A 372 -8.77 -24.15 21.39
C ASP A 372 -9.62 -25.15 20.59
N PRO A 373 -9.13 -26.40 20.37
CA PRO A 373 -9.90 -27.42 19.65
C PRO A 373 -11.24 -27.74 20.31
N LYS A 374 -11.34 -27.66 21.65
CA LYS A 374 -12.58 -27.92 22.39
C LYS A 374 -13.63 -26.83 22.12
N TYR A 375 -13.19 -25.59 22.01
CA TYR A 375 -14.06 -24.48 21.64
C TYR A 375 -14.61 -24.67 20.22
N ILE A 376 -13.74 -24.99 19.26
CA ILE A 376 -14.15 -25.23 17.85
C ILE A 376 -15.11 -26.41 17.74
N GLU A 377 -14.91 -27.48 18.51
CA GLU A 377 -15.81 -28.64 18.53
C GLU A 377 -17.21 -28.31 19.06
N GLY A 378 -17.29 -27.36 20.01
CA GLY A 378 -18.53 -26.86 20.59
C GLY A 378 -19.36 -25.95 19.66
N LEU A 379 -18.78 -25.44 18.57
CA LEU A 379 -19.49 -24.60 17.61
C LEU A 379 -20.53 -25.40 16.81
N PRO A 380 -21.63 -24.76 16.33
CA PRO A 380 -22.58 -25.38 15.40
C PRO A 380 -21.88 -26.07 14.21
N LYS A 381 -22.40 -27.20 13.71
CA LYS A 381 -21.73 -27.97 12.63
C LYS A 381 -21.57 -27.18 11.33
N ASP A 382 -22.43 -26.21 11.10
CA ASP A 382 -22.45 -25.28 9.96
C ASP A 382 -21.62 -24.01 10.21
N HIS A 383 -20.98 -23.88 11.38
CA HIS A 383 -20.16 -22.73 11.71
C HIS A 383 -18.93 -22.65 10.78
N PRO A 384 -18.60 -21.48 10.19
CA PRO A 384 -17.50 -21.33 9.23
C PRO A 384 -16.15 -21.86 9.73
N LEU A 385 -15.85 -21.67 11.02
CA LEU A 385 -14.62 -22.17 11.66
C LEU A 385 -14.51 -23.71 11.76
N ARG A 386 -15.61 -24.46 11.55
CA ARG A 386 -15.58 -25.93 11.45
C ARG A 386 -15.39 -26.41 10.01
N SER A 387 -15.53 -25.53 9.02
CA SER A 387 -15.35 -25.89 7.62
C SER A 387 -13.87 -26.18 7.34
N ARG A 388 -13.57 -27.36 6.78
CA ARG A 388 -12.21 -27.80 6.39
C ARG A 388 -12.13 -27.96 4.88
N GLU A 389 -12.61 -26.96 4.16
CA GLU A 389 -12.76 -27.04 2.71
C GLU A 389 -11.41 -26.83 2.01
N ASN A 390 -11.09 -27.72 1.06
CA ASN A 390 -9.93 -27.50 0.19
C ASN A 390 -10.32 -26.47 -0.89
N VAL A 391 -9.97 -25.22 -0.62
CA VAL A 391 -10.24 -24.05 -1.48
C VAL A 391 -9.46 -24.10 -2.80
N PHE A 392 -8.34 -24.84 -2.86
CA PHE A 392 -7.43 -24.88 -4.02
C PHE A 392 -8.09 -25.43 -5.28
N ALA A 393 -8.84 -26.54 -5.16
CA ALA A 393 -9.54 -27.12 -6.31
C ALA A 393 -10.62 -26.16 -6.87
N PHE A 394 -11.28 -25.40 -5.99
CA PHE A 394 -12.31 -24.43 -6.39
C PHE A 394 -11.73 -23.15 -6.99
N SER A 395 -10.57 -22.68 -6.52
CA SER A 395 -9.83 -21.57 -7.13
C SER A 395 -9.46 -21.87 -8.59
N MET A 396 -9.07 -23.12 -8.88
CA MET A 396 -8.73 -23.54 -10.25
C MET A 396 -9.96 -23.63 -11.18
N SER A 397 -11.12 -24.08 -10.69
CA SER A 397 -12.34 -24.23 -11.49
C SER A 397 -13.18 -22.96 -11.66
N CYS A 398 -13.08 -21.98 -10.75
CA CYS A 398 -13.81 -20.72 -10.92
C CYS A 398 -13.25 -19.85 -12.05
N ALA A 399 -11.98 -20.02 -12.42
CA ALA A 399 -11.39 -19.37 -13.59
C ALA A 399 -11.94 -19.93 -14.92
N SER A 400 -12.57 -21.11 -14.91
CA SER A 400 -13.17 -21.74 -16.10
C SER A 400 -14.69 -21.59 -16.20
N LEU A 401 -15.34 -20.90 -15.26
CA LEU A 401 -16.81 -20.77 -15.19
C LEU A 401 -17.34 -19.35 -15.46
N GLN A 402 -16.50 -18.43 -15.94
CA GLN A 402 -16.97 -17.22 -16.61
C GLN A 402 -17.31 -17.55 -18.07
N THR A 403 -18.58 -17.88 -18.32
CA THR A 403 -19.25 -17.60 -19.60
C THR A 403 -19.73 -16.16 -19.64
#